data_AF-A0A1F8PTX9-F1
#
_entry.id   AF-A0A1F8PTX9-F1
#
_cell.length_a   1.000
_cell.length_b   1.000
_cell.length_c   1.000
_cell.angle_alpha   90.00
_cell.angle_beta   90.00
_cell.angle_gamma   90.00
#
_symmetry.space_group_name_H-M   'P 1'
#
loop_
_entity.id
_entity.type
_entity.pdbx_description
1 polymer ?
#
loop_
_entity_poly.entity_id
_entity_poly.type
_entity_poly.pdbx_seq_one_letter_code
_entity_poly.pdbx_strand_id
1 'polypeptide(L)'
;MDYRQAWDLQGKYAVEIAEGERAPTLLLLEHPHVYTFGRSGRIENLLWKEDQLHQKNIDVQWVDRGGDVTYHGPGQLVGYPLIPLYSFRAPDEHPGTPLDYIGYLRRLEKLLIQALADFGLVAAQRRGYTGVWIQSDVWSRCSRCLPADRQKPAKLASIGVKVDARGITRHGFALNVDPDMSYWDGIVPCGLQDEPVAALSDLLDPAPRMEVVKGLVTQAFEQEFFTPRL
;
A
#
# COMPACT_ATOMS: atom_id res chain seq x y z
N MET A 1 4.00 13.99 5.28
CA MET A 1 4.32 13.79 6.71
C MET A 1 5.57 12.96 6.79
N ASP A 2 6.52 13.32 7.66
CA ASP A 2 7.72 12.48 7.88
C ASP A 2 7.33 11.04 8.25
N TYR A 3 8.15 10.07 7.82
CA TYR A 3 7.81 8.66 7.98
C TYR A 3 7.76 8.24 9.45
N ARG A 4 8.74 8.66 10.27
CA ARG A 4 8.78 8.30 11.69
C ARG A 4 7.63 8.95 12.46
N GLN A 5 7.34 10.22 12.17
CA GLN A 5 6.19 10.91 12.75
C GLN A 5 4.87 10.16 12.47
N ALA A 6 4.66 9.70 11.24
CA ALA A 6 3.49 8.92 10.91
C ALA A 6 3.49 7.55 11.59
N TRP A 7 4.64 6.90 11.72
CA TRP A 7 4.77 5.59 12.36
C TRP A 7 4.47 5.64 13.87
N ASP A 8 4.94 6.70 14.54
CA ASP A 8 4.62 6.98 15.94
C ASP A 8 3.13 7.29 16.11
N LEU A 9 2.54 8.08 15.21
CA LEU A 9 1.11 8.37 15.22
C LEU A 9 0.26 7.09 15.08
N GLN A 10 0.66 6.17 14.19
CA GLN A 10 0.01 4.86 14.08
C GLN A 10 0.10 4.07 15.38
N GLY A 11 1.26 4.10 16.06
CA GLY A 11 1.44 3.43 17.36
C GLY A 11 0.53 4.00 18.43
N LYS A 12 0.48 5.33 18.53
CA LYS A 12 -0.41 6.05 19.45
C LYS A 12 -1.88 5.72 19.19
N TYR A 13 -2.34 5.84 17.95
CA TYR A 13 -3.74 5.57 17.61
C TYR A 13 -4.12 4.11 17.81
N ALA A 14 -3.19 3.17 17.57
CA ALA A 14 -3.45 1.76 17.87
C ALA A 14 -3.67 1.50 19.37
N VAL A 15 -2.98 2.24 20.26
CA VAL A 15 -3.22 2.18 21.72
C VAL A 15 -4.63 2.69 22.03
N GLU A 16 -4.94 3.91 21.58
CA GLU A 16 -6.24 4.57 21.82
C GLU A 16 -7.42 3.73 21.29
N ILE A 17 -7.26 3.07 20.13
CA ILE A 17 -8.28 2.19 19.55
C ILE A 17 -8.47 0.92 20.38
N ALA A 18 -7.37 0.29 20.82
CA ALA A 18 -7.44 -0.91 21.66
C ALA A 18 -8.10 -0.63 23.02
N GLU A 19 -7.96 0.59 23.53
CA GLU A 19 -8.55 1.05 24.80
C GLU A 19 -9.99 1.58 24.63
N GLY A 20 -10.48 1.68 23.39
CA GLY A 20 -11.82 2.20 23.09
C GLY A 20 -11.95 3.72 23.16
N GLU A 21 -10.83 4.44 23.26
CA GLU A 21 -10.77 5.90 23.32
C GLU A 21 -10.83 6.56 21.94
N ARG A 22 -10.55 5.78 20.88
CA ARG A 22 -10.60 6.20 19.49
C ARG A 22 -11.35 5.18 18.63
N ALA A 23 -12.16 5.67 17.70
CA ALA A 23 -12.79 4.84 16.68
C ALA A 23 -11.76 4.31 15.65
N PRO A 24 -12.00 3.15 15.01
CA PRO A 24 -11.16 2.67 13.91
C PRO A 24 -10.89 3.80 12.89
N THR A 25 -9.64 3.97 12.50
CA THR A 25 -9.18 5.17 11.79
C THR A 25 -8.41 4.80 10.53
N LEU A 26 -8.70 5.47 9.41
CA LEU A 26 -7.88 5.44 8.20
C LEU A 26 -7.05 6.73 8.11
N LEU A 27 -5.72 6.61 8.12
CA LEU A 27 -4.83 7.72 7.79
C LEU A 27 -4.53 7.70 6.30
N LEU A 28 -4.73 8.82 5.61
CA LEU A 28 -4.36 9.00 4.19
C LEU A 28 -3.37 10.15 4.06
N LEU A 29 -2.16 9.87 3.58
CA LEU A 29 -1.07 10.83 3.54
C LEU A 29 -0.08 10.54 2.42
N GLU A 30 0.92 11.41 2.31
CA GLU A 30 2.10 11.22 1.48
C GLU A 30 3.34 11.40 2.37
N HIS A 31 4.43 10.72 2.01
CA HIS A 31 5.72 10.88 2.67
C HIS A 31 6.69 11.70 1.81
N PRO A 32 7.67 12.38 2.42
CA PRO A 32 8.95 12.64 1.75
C PRO A 32 9.57 11.33 1.24
N HIS A 33 10.58 11.44 0.38
CA HIS A 33 11.25 10.27 -0.20
C HIS A 33 11.86 9.37 0.89
N VAL A 34 11.40 8.12 0.95
CA VAL A 34 11.87 7.14 1.94
C VAL A 34 11.83 5.74 1.36
N TYR A 35 12.89 4.97 1.62
CA TYR A 35 12.88 3.52 1.48
C TYR A 35 12.59 2.87 2.82
N THR A 36 11.64 1.94 2.84
CA THR A 36 11.29 1.18 4.04
C THR A 36 11.59 -0.29 3.83
N PHE A 37 12.28 -0.91 4.77
CA PHE A 37 12.60 -2.33 4.78
C PHE A 37 11.71 -3.02 5.82
N GLY A 38 10.84 -3.93 5.36
CA GLY A 38 10.00 -4.73 6.25
C GLY A 38 10.74 -5.90 6.89
N ARG A 39 10.00 -6.82 7.51
CA ARG A 39 10.54 -8.00 8.22
C ARG A 39 11.33 -8.97 7.33
N SER A 40 11.07 -8.97 6.03
CA SER A 40 11.82 -9.77 5.04
C SER A 40 12.86 -8.94 4.29
N GLY A 41 13.10 -7.70 4.76
CA GLY A 41 14.04 -6.72 4.23
C GLY A 41 15.47 -7.24 4.17
N ARG A 42 16.17 -6.94 3.09
CA ARG A 42 17.59 -7.26 2.91
C ARG A 42 18.34 -6.05 2.39
N ILE A 43 19.49 -5.72 2.98
CA ILE A 43 20.25 -4.53 2.59
C ILE A 43 20.77 -4.63 1.15
N GLU A 44 20.97 -5.85 0.64
CA GLU A 44 21.37 -6.14 -0.73
C GLU A 44 20.33 -5.68 -1.76
N ASN A 45 19.10 -5.43 -1.31
CA ASN A 45 18.03 -4.88 -2.15
C ASN A 45 18.08 -3.36 -2.26
N LEU A 46 19.07 -2.69 -1.64
CA LEU A 46 19.39 -1.29 -1.82
C LEU A 46 20.53 -1.15 -2.84
N LEU A 47 20.23 -0.61 -4.02
CA LEU A 47 21.20 -0.47 -5.11
C LEU A 47 21.99 0.84 -5.02
N TRP A 48 21.32 1.90 -4.56
CA TRP A 48 21.94 3.21 -4.44
C TRP A 48 22.81 3.32 -3.19
N LYS A 49 23.99 3.91 -3.38
CA LYS A 49 24.94 4.18 -2.30
C LYS A 49 24.54 5.42 -1.51
N GLU A 50 25.11 5.57 -0.32
CA GLU A 50 24.83 6.68 0.61
C GLU A 50 24.86 8.06 -0.05
N ASP A 51 25.88 8.36 -0.88
CA ASP A 51 25.96 9.64 -1.60
C ASP A 51 24.76 9.88 -2.55
N GLN A 52 24.28 8.83 -3.22
CA GLN A 52 23.12 8.92 -4.10
C GLN A 52 21.82 9.12 -3.31
N LEU A 53 21.70 8.46 -2.15
CA LEU A 53 20.56 8.64 -1.25
C LEU A 53 20.51 10.06 -0.71
N HIS A 54 21.65 10.61 -0.28
CA HIS A 54 21.76 11.99 0.19
C HIS A 54 21.41 13.00 -0.90
N GLN A 55 21.95 12.84 -2.11
CA GLN A 55 21.65 13.73 -3.25
C GLN A 55 20.18 13.72 -3.63
N LYS A 56 19.50 12.58 -3.49
CA LYS A 56 18.08 12.42 -3.80
C LYS A 56 17.15 12.67 -2.60
N ASN A 57 17.72 13.06 -1.46
CA ASN A 57 17.03 13.31 -0.20
C ASN A 57 16.15 12.12 0.26
N ILE A 58 16.71 10.92 0.19
CA ILE A 58 16.03 9.67 0.53
C ILE A 58 16.41 9.24 1.93
N ASP A 59 15.41 9.08 2.78
CA ASP A 59 15.57 8.44 4.08
C ASP A 59 15.49 6.90 3.97
N VAL A 60 16.09 6.17 4.90
CA VAL A 60 16.06 4.70 4.94
C VAL A 60 15.61 4.24 6.32
N GLN A 61 14.50 3.50 6.37
CA GLN A 61 13.91 3.04 7.62
C GLN A 61 13.71 1.51 7.63
N TRP A 62 14.09 0.88 8.74
CA TRP A 62 13.81 -0.54 9.01
C TRP A 62 12.60 -0.63 9.93
N VAL A 63 11.56 -1.36 9.48
CA VAL A 63 10.24 -1.32 10.09
C VAL A 63 9.64 -2.73 10.24
N ASP A 64 8.58 -2.85 11.02
CA ASP A 64 8.01 -4.13 11.44
C ASP A 64 6.85 -4.63 10.56
N ARG A 65 6.62 -4.02 9.39
CA ARG A 65 5.61 -4.47 8.41
C ARG A 65 6.02 -5.76 7.71
N GLY A 66 5.05 -6.49 7.17
CA GLY A 66 5.33 -7.58 6.23
C GLY A 66 5.99 -7.12 4.93
N GLY A 67 6.69 -8.04 4.26
CA GLY A 67 7.37 -7.78 3.00
C GLY A 67 8.82 -7.31 3.17
N ASP A 68 9.44 -7.02 2.04
CA ASP A 68 10.84 -6.61 1.88
C ASP A 68 10.92 -5.06 1.75
N VAL A 69 11.78 -4.52 0.89
CA VAL A 69 11.93 -3.10 0.59
C VAL A 69 10.77 -2.55 -0.25
N THR A 70 10.40 -1.29 0.00
CA THR A 70 9.57 -0.50 -0.90
C THR A 70 9.91 0.98 -0.77
N TYR A 71 9.39 1.79 -1.70
CA TYR A 71 9.56 3.23 -1.73
C TYR A 71 8.25 3.96 -1.46
N HIS A 72 8.36 5.09 -0.74
CA HIS A 72 7.31 6.08 -0.60
C HIS A 72 7.86 7.48 -0.91
N GLY A 73 7.01 8.33 -1.47
CA GLY A 73 7.36 9.72 -1.78
C GLY A 73 6.14 10.53 -2.23
N PRO A 74 6.35 11.81 -2.58
CA PRO A 74 5.32 12.67 -3.15
C PRO A 74 4.67 12.03 -4.38
N GLY A 75 3.35 12.19 -4.54
CA GLY A 75 2.58 11.59 -5.61
C GLY A 75 2.16 10.13 -5.34
N GLN A 76 2.54 9.53 -4.21
CA GLN A 76 2.08 8.20 -3.80
C GLN A 76 1.12 8.32 -2.61
N LEU A 77 -0.12 7.88 -2.78
CA LEU A 77 -1.09 7.83 -1.70
C LEU A 77 -0.77 6.67 -0.75
N VAL A 78 -0.35 6.99 0.46
CA VAL A 78 -0.13 6.01 1.53
C VAL A 78 -1.34 5.99 2.45
N GLY A 79 -1.88 4.80 2.68
CA GLY A 79 -3.01 4.56 3.56
C GLY A 79 -2.65 3.64 4.73
N TYR A 80 -2.97 4.06 5.94
CA TYR A 80 -2.82 3.27 7.16
C TYR A 80 -4.18 3.02 7.82
N PRO A 81 -4.86 1.92 7.48
CA PRO A 81 -6.05 1.49 8.20
C PRO A 81 -5.64 0.92 9.56
N LEU A 82 -6.06 1.59 10.63
CA LEU A 82 -5.89 1.22 12.01
C LEU A 82 -7.22 0.70 12.53
N ILE A 83 -7.42 -0.61 12.47
CA ILE A 83 -8.68 -1.28 12.78
C ILE A 83 -8.44 -2.51 13.66
N PRO A 84 -9.37 -2.83 14.58
CA PRO A 84 -9.31 -4.07 15.34
C PRO A 84 -9.69 -5.26 14.47
N LEU A 85 -8.77 -6.20 14.21
CA LEU A 85 -9.12 -7.36 13.36
C LEU A 85 -10.14 -8.30 14.00
N TYR A 86 -10.21 -8.32 15.33
CA TYR A 86 -11.20 -9.12 16.05
C TYR A 86 -12.65 -8.66 15.79
N SER A 87 -12.88 -7.44 15.28
CA SER A 87 -14.22 -6.96 14.94
C SER A 87 -14.80 -7.61 13.68
N PHE A 88 -13.99 -8.35 12.91
CA PHE A 88 -14.44 -9.07 11.72
C PHE A 88 -14.66 -10.56 11.97
N ARG A 89 -14.54 -11.01 13.23
CA ARG A 89 -14.84 -12.38 13.60
C ARG A 89 -16.32 -12.67 13.42
N ALA A 90 -16.63 -13.86 12.91
CA ALA A 90 -18.01 -14.32 12.88
C ALA A 90 -18.54 -14.50 14.32
N PRO A 91 -19.85 -14.34 14.57
CA PRO A 91 -20.41 -14.44 15.93
C PRO A 91 -20.12 -15.77 16.64
N ASP A 92 -19.87 -16.83 15.88
CA ASP A 92 -19.55 -18.18 16.32
C ASP A 92 -18.03 -18.46 16.46
N GLU A 93 -17.15 -17.53 16.06
CA GLU A 93 -15.71 -17.69 16.21
C GLU A 93 -15.25 -17.49 17.66
N HIS A 94 -14.55 -18.48 18.20
CA HIS A 94 -14.03 -18.44 19.56
C HIS A 94 -12.94 -17.35 19.75
N PRO A 95 -12.81 -16.78 20.98
CA PRO A 95 -11.78 -15.78 21.28
C PRO A 95 -10.33 -16.22 20.98
N GLY A 96 -10.07 -17.53 20.96
CA GLY A 96 -8.78 -18.14 20.62
C GLY A 96 -8.54 -18.42 19.12
N THR A 97 -9.51 -18.17 18.25
CA THR A 97 -9.34 -18.33 16.79
C THR A 97 -8.27 -17.35 16.29
N PRO A 98 -7.26 -17.81 15.53
CA PRO A 98 -6.27 -16.91 14.95
C PRO A 98 -6.92 -15.80 14.14
N LEU A 99 -6.41 -14.57 14.25
CA LEU A 99 -6.91 -13.45 13.46
C LEU A 99 -6.69 -13.72 11.97
N ASP A 100 -7.71 -13.48 11.15
CA ASP A 100 -7.63 -13.69 9.70
C ASP A 100 -6.83 -12.59 9.00
N TYR A 101 -5.51 -12.70 9.10
CA TYR A 101 -4.56 -11.80 8.46
C TYR A 101 -4.66 -11.86 6.93
N ILE A 102 -4.88 -13.05 6.36
CA ILE A 102 -4.96 -13.22 4.91
C ILE A 102 -6.22 -12.56 4.37
N GLY A 103 -7.37 -12.77 5.01
CA GLY A 103 -8.62 -12.11 4.67
C GLY A 103 -8.51 -10.59 4.75
N TYR A 104 -7.84 -10.06 5.79
CA TYR A 104 -7.58 -8.62 5.88
C TYR A 104 -6.80 -8.08 4.67
N LEU A 105 -5.70 -8.74 4.28
CA LEU A 105 -4.95 -8.35 3.08
C LEU A 105 -5.81 -8.38 1.82
N ARG A 106 -6.64 -9.42 1.65
CA ARG A 106 -7.54 -9.55 0.48
C ARG A 106 -8.59 -8.44 0.45
N ARG A 107 -9.07 -7.98 1.61
CA ARG A 107 -9.99 -6.85 1.71
C ARG A 107 -9.33 -5.52 1.36
N LEU A 108 -8.07 -5.30 1.75
CA LEU A 108 -7.32 -4.12 1.31
C LEU A 108 -7.11 -4.09 -0.21
N GLU A 109 -6.79 -5.25 -0.81
CA GLU A 109 -6.69 -5.34 -2.27
C GLU A 109 -8.04 -5.04 -2.93
N LYS A 110 -9.14 -5.59 -2.40
CA LYS A 110 -10.50 -5.35 -2.91
C LYS A 110 -10.92 -3.89 -2.81
N LEU A 111 -10.65 -3.24 -1.67
CA LEU A 111 -10.87 -1.82 -1.47
C LEU A 111 -10.20 -0.98 -2.56
N LEU A 112 -8.92 -1.24 -2.81
CA LEU A 112 -8.17 -0.48 -3.82
C LEU A 112 -8.69 -0.78 -5.22
N ILE A 113 -9.02 -2.04 -5.54
CA ILE A 113 -9.63 -2.40 -6.82
C ILE A 113 -10.96 -1.66 -7.02
N GLN A 114 -11.81 -1.57 -5.98
CA GLN A 114 -13.06 -0.83 -6.03
C GLN A 114 -12.83 0.66 -6.29
N ALA A 115 -11.90 1.29 -5.55
CA ALA A 115 -11.56 2.70 -5.76
C ALA A 115 -11.02 2.98 -7.18
N LEU A 116 -10.31 2.02 -7.77
CA LEU A 116 -9.75 2.13 -9.13
C LEU A 116 -10.78 1.96 -10.24
N ALA A 117 -11.87 1.22 -9.97
CA ALA A 117 -12.94 1.00 -10.93
C ALA A 117 -13.63 2.31 -11.35
N ASP A 118 -13.71 3.29 -10.45
CA ASP A 118 -14.30 4.61 -10.73
C ASP A 118 -13.44 5.47 -11.67
N PHE A 119 -12.17 5.11 -11.88
CA PHE A 119 -11.33 5.66 -12.94
C PHE A 119 -11.43 4.87 -14.26
N GLY A 120 -12.30 3.85 -14.33
CA GLY A 120 -12.42 2.96 -15.48
C GLY A 120 -11.24 2.00 -15.65
N LEU A 121 -10.42 1.81 -14.60
CA LEU A 121 -9.25 0.94 -14.64
C LEU A 121 -9.60 -0.45 -14.10
N VAL A 122 -9.32 -1.48 -14.90
CA VAL A 122 -9.47 -2.88 -14.48
C VAL A 122 -8.19 -3.30 -13.76
N ALA A 123 -8.24 -3.25 -12.43
CA ALA A 123 -7.20 -3.74 -11.54
C ALA A 123 -7.61 -5.08 -10.91
N ALA A 124 -6.64 -5.90 -10.52
CA ALA A 124 -6.89 -7.21 -9.95
C ALA A 124 -5.82 -7.65 -8.95
N GLN A 125 -6.16 -8.70 -8.21
CA GLN A 125 -5.22 -9.48 -7.41
C GLN A 125 -4.40 -10.39 -8.32
N ARG A 126 -3.16 -10.66 -7.92
CA ARG A 126 -2.31 -11.64 -8.60
C ARG A 126 -1.89 -12.73 -7.61
N ARG A 127 -2.18 -13.99 -7.94
CA ARG A 127 -1.87 -15.13 -7.08
C ARG A 127 -0.36 -15.16 -6.77
N GLY A 128 -0.01 -15.23 -5.49
CA GLY A 128 1.38 -15.25 -5.02
C GLY A 128 2.02 -13.87 -4.85
N TYR A 129 1.36 -12.79 -5.30
CA TYR A 129 1.91 -11.44 -5.31
C TYR A 129 0.98 -10.44 -4.62
N THR A 130 1.26 -10.15 -3.35
CA THR A 130 0.47 -9.19 -2.57
C THR A 130 0.52 -7.78 -3.17
N GLY A 131 -0.64 -7.16 -3.26
CA GLY A 131 -0.83 -5.82 -3.83
C GLY A 131 -1.87 -5.81 -4.94
N VAL A 132 -2.03 -4.66 -5.57
CA VAL A 132 -2.98 -4.46 -6.67
C VAL A 132 -2.23 -4.25 -7.97
N TRP A 133 -2.71 -4.92 -9.01
CA TRP A 133 -2.05 -5.05 -10.30
C TRP A 133 -2.97 -4.63 -11.43
N ILE A 134 -2.42 -3.88 -12.39
CA ILE A 134 -3.06 -3.63 -13.68
C ILE A 134 -2.71 -4.77 -14.62
N GLN A 135 -3.71 -5.36 -15.25
CA GLN A 135 -3.53 -6.48 -16.19
C GLN A 135 -2.87 -6.00 -17.49
N SER A 136 -2.21 -6.92 -18.21
CA SER A 136 -1.41 -6.57 -19.40
C SER A 136 -2.23 -5.96 -20.53
N ASP A 137 -3.51 -6.30 -20.67
CA ASP A 137 -4.43 -5.71 -21.66
C ASP A 137 -4.67 -4.22 -21.40
N VAL A 138 -4.81 -3.82 -20.13
CA VAL A 138 -4.90 -2.42 -19.71
C VAL A 138 -3.52 -1.76 -19.77
N TRP A 139 -2.48 -2.42 -19.27
CA TRP A 139 -1.11 -1.89 -19.21
C TRP A 139 -0.52 -1.62 -20.60
N SER A 140 -0.95 -2.37 -21.62
CA SER A 140 -0.59 -2.15 -23.02
C SER A 140 -0.91 -0.74 -23.53
N ARG A 141 -1.84 -0.03 -22.87
CA ARG A 141 -2.25 1.34 -23.20
C ARG A 141 -1.26 2.41 -22.74
N CYS A 142 -0.33 2.08 -21.83
CA CYS A 142 0.67 3.05 -21.36
C CYS A 142 1.55 3.51 -22.53
N SER A 143 1.35 4.72 -23.03
CA SER A 143 2.05 5.23 -24.22
C SER A 143 3.55 5.48 -23.98
N ARG A 144 3.94 5.73 -22.73
CA ARG A 144 5.31 6.05 -22.30
C ARG A 144 6.12 4.85 -21.77
N CYS A 145 5.50 3.69 -21.57
CA CYS A 145 6.15 2.50 -21.01
C CYS A 145 6.91 1.70 -22.06
N LEU A 146 7.93 0.92 -21.66
CA LEU A 146 8.69 0.09 -22.60
C LEU A 146 7.79 -1.00 -23.22
N PRO A 147 7.93 -1.31 -24.54
CA PRO A 147 7.10 -2.34 -25.19
C PRO A 147 7.18 -3.73 -24.55
N ALA A 148 8.32 -4.09 -23.96
CA ALA A 148 8.49 -5.36 -23.26
C ALA A 148 7.67 -5.44 -21.96
N ASP A 149 7.57 -4.33 -21.23
CA ASP A 149 6.84 -4.25 -19.95
C ASP A 149 5.33 -4.30 -20.15
N ARG A 150 4.85 -3.72 -21.26
CA ARG A 150 3.42 -3.69 -21.65
C ARG A 150 2.78 -5.07 -21.82
N GLN A 151 3.59 -6.12 -21.92
CA GLN A 151 3.10 -7.50 -22.08
C GLN A 151 2.87 -8.21 -20.75
N LYS A 152 3.29 -7.60 -19.63
CA LYS A 152 3.16 -8.15 -18.28
C LYS A 152 2.17 -7.33 -17.44
N PRO A 153 1.53 -7.93 -16.43
CA PRO A 153 0.83 -7.16 -15.41
C PRO A 153 1.79 -6.22 -14.67
N ALA A 154 1.34 -5.02 -14.34
CA ALA A 154 2.14 -4.02 -13.64
C ALA A 154 1.57 -3.73 -12.25
N LYS A 155 2.44 -3.63 -11.24
CA LYS A 155 2.04 -3.39 -9.85
C LYS A 155 1.71 -1.92 -9.65
N LEU A 156 0.46 -1.63 -9.30
CA LEU A 156 -0.04 -0.27 -9.07
C LEU A 156 -0.04 0.11 -7.59
N ALA A 157 -0.24 -0.87 -6.71
CA ALA A 157 -0.22 -0.64 -5.26
C ALA A 157 0.52 -1.73 -4.49
N SER A 158 1.33 -1.31 -3.53
CA SER A 158 1.97 -2.17 -2.55
C SER A 158 1.15 -2.26 -1.29
N ILE A 159 1.09 -3.45 -0.67
CA ILE A 159 0.43 -3.67 0.61
C ILE A 159 1.39 -4.42 1.53
N GLY A 160 1.60 -3.86 2.71
CA GLY A 160 2.44 -4.43 3.74
C GLY A 160 1.93 -3.98 5.10
N VAL A 161 1.42 -4.94 5.88
CA VAL A 161 0.73 -4.66 7.14
C VAL A 161 1.38 -5.37 8.31
N LYS A 162 1.04 -4.92 9.52
CA LYS A 162 1.29 -5.61 10.78
C LYS A 162 -0.01 -5.66 11.57
N VAL A 163 -0.19 -6.71 12.36
CA VAL A 163 -1.19 -6.74 13.43
C VAL A 163 -0.39 -6.73 14.72
N ASP A 164 -0.66 -5.78 15.60
CA ASP A 164 0.03 -5.67 16.88
C ASP A 164 -0.50 -6.72 17.89
N ALA A 165 0.15 -6.82 19.05
CA ALA A 165 -0.22 -7.80 20.07
C ALA A 165 -1.63 -7.61 20.65
N ARG A 166 -2.26 -6.45 20.43
CA ARG A 166 -3.63 -6.12 20.85
C ARG A 166 -4.64 -6.39 19.74
N GLY A 167 -4.20 -6.89 18.58
CA GLY A 167 -5.06 -7.20 17.45
C GLY A 167 -5.40 -5.99 16.57
N ILE A 168 -4.69 -4.86 16.73
CA ILE A 168 -4.90 -3.66 15.91
C ILE A 168 -3.96 -3.68 14.71
N THR A 169 -4.50 -3.38 13.53
CA THR A 169 -3.71 -3.26 12.30
C THR A 169 -2.84 -2.00 12.31
N ARG A 170 -1.65 -2.09 11.71
CA ARG A 170 -0.70 -1.00 11.46
C ARG A 170 -0.09 -1.16 10.08
N HIS A 171 0.55 -0.09 9.59
CA HIS A 171 0.93 0.07 8.19
C HIS A 171 -0.30 -0.08 7.30
N GLY A 172 -0.15 -0.54 6.05
CA GLY A 172 -1.29 -0.56 5.13
C GLY A 172 -0.86 -0.70 3.69
N PHE A 173 -1.25 0.27 2.88
CA PHE A 173 -1.04 0.28 1.45
C PHE A 173 -0.36 1.55 0.95
N ALA A 174 0.21 1.47 -0.24
CA ALA A 174 0.80 2.57 -0.98
C ALA A 174 0.36 2.46 -2.44
N LEU A 175 -0.50 3.38 -2.89
CA LEU A 175 -1.04 3.47 -4.25
C LEU A 175 -0.27 4.54 -5.03
N ASN A 176 0.32 4.14 -6.16
CA ASN A 176 1.06 5.05 -7.02
C ASN A 176 0.07 5.90 -7.84
N VAL A 177 -0.06 7.19 -7.50
CA VAL A 177 -0.93 8.13 -8.24
C VAL A 177 -0.11 8.79 -9.34
N ASP A 178 0.86 9.60 -8.95
CA ASP A 178 1.82 10.25 -9.84
C ASP A 178 3.19 10.47 -9.17
N PRO A 179 3.81 9.44 -8.57
CA PRO A 179 5.15 9.58 -8.02
C PRO A 179 6.21 9.60 -9.14
N ASP A 180 7.37 10.18 -8.85
CA ASP A 180 8.56 9.99 -9.68
C ASP A 180 9.01 8.52 -9.59
N MET A 181 8.80 7.78 -10.69
CA MET A 181 9.09 6.36 -10.77
C MET A 181 10.59 6.04 -10.79
N SER A 182 11.47 7.02 -11.05
CA SER A 182 12.93 6.80 -11.05
C SER A 182 13.47 6.41 -9.66
N TYR A 183 12.70 6.67 -8.59
CA TYR A 183 13.06 6.25 -7.24
C TYR A 183 12.99 4.72 -7.05
N TRP A 184 12.33 3.97 -7.93
CA TRP A 184 12.40 2.51 -7.87
C TRP A 184 13.74 1.96 -8.37
N ASP A 185 14.51 2.70 -9.18
CA ASP A 185 15.82 2.27 -9.69
C ASP A 185 16.86 2.08 -8.58
N GLY A 186 16.60 2.63 -7.39
CA GLY A 186 17.45 2.48 -6.22
C GLY A 186 17.19 1.22 -5.39
N ILE A 187 16.17 0.43 -5.72
CA ILE A 187 15.77 -0.76 -4.95
C ILE A 187 15.45 -1.96 -5.83
N VAL A 188 15.59 -3.17 -5.27
CA VAL A 188 15.17 -4.42 -5.91
C VAL A 188 14.24 -5.17 -4.97
N PRO A 189 12.91 -5.06 -5.12
CA PRO A 189 12.00 -5.78 -4.26
C PRO A 189 12.08 -7.29 -4.55
N CYS A 190 12.21 -8.09 -3.51
CA CYS A 190 12.28 -9.55 -3.61
C CYS A 190 11.07 -10.12 -4.34
N GLY A 191 11.33 -10.94 -5.37
CA GLY A 191 10.31 -11.59 -6.20
C GLY A 191 9.67 -10.69 -7.26
N LEU A 192 10.05 -9.41 -7.38
CA LEU A 192 9.48 -8.45 -8.34
C LEU A 192 10.50 -7.88 -9.33
N GLN A 193 11.68 -8.48 -9.44
CA GLN A 193 12.81 -7.94 -10.21
C GLN A 193 12.47 -7.70 -11.69
N ASP A 194 11.61 -8.56 -12.25
CA ASP A 194 11.19 -8.51 -13.65
C ASP A 194 9.73 -8.02 -13.83
N GLU A 195 9.13 -7.48 -12.77
CA GLU A 195 7.72 -7.08 -12.74
C GLU A 195 7.60 -5.55 -12.82
N PRO A 196 6.90 -5.01 -13.83
CA PRO A 196 6.71 -3.58 -13.96
C PRO A 196 5.99 -2.99 -12.75
N VAL A 197 6.36 -1.76 -12.38
CA VAL A 197 5.62 -0.94 -11.41
C VAL A 197 4.94 0.18 -12.19
N ALA A 198 3.66 0.42 -11.88
CA ALA A 198 2.81 1.39 -12.54
C ALA A 198 2.37 2.48 -11.56
N ALA A 199 1.97 3.62 -12.12
CA ALA A 199 1.22 4.69 -11.48
C ALA A 199 -0.06 5.01 -12.27
N LEU A 200 -1.03 5.69 -11.64
CA LEU A 200 -2.22 6.15 -12.34
C LEU A 200 -1.88 7.09 -13.50
N SER A 201 -0.85 7.92 -13.35
CA SER A 201 -0.36 8.82 -14.40
C SER A 201 0.24 8.12 -15.62
N ASP A 202 0.51 6.80 -15.56
CA ASP A 202 0.91 6.02 -16.74
C ASP A 202 -0.28 5.71 -17.66
N LEU A 203 -1.50 5.73 -17.11
CA LEU A 203 -2.72 5.27 -17.77
C LEU A 203 -3.75 6.38 -17.96
N LEU A 204 -3.63 7.46 -17.20
CA LEU A 204 -4.55 8.59 -17.17
C LEU A 204 -3.75 9.89 -17.37
N ASP A 205 -4.09 10.64 -18.42
CA ASP A 205 -3.50 11.94 -18.71
C ASP A 205 -4.62 13.00 -18.89
N PRO A 206 -4.75 13.98 -17.98
CA PRO A 206 -3.88 14.22 -16.82
C PRO A 206 -4.09 13.18 -15.70
N ALA A 207 -3.08 13.02 -14.85
CA ALA A 207 -3.18 12.21 -13.63
C ALA A 207 -4.30 12.73 -12.71
N PRO A 208 -5.03 11.85 -12.00
CA PRO A 208 -6.09 12.28 -11.10
C PRO A 208 -5.53 13.06 -9.91
N ARG A 209 -6.22 14.13 -9.50
CA ARG A 209 -5.82 14.91 -8.31
C ARG A 209 -5.84 14.02 -7.06
N MET A 210 -4.84 14.16 -6.20
CA MET A 210 -4.70 13.39 -4.96
C MET A 210 -5.96 13.43 -4.08
N GLU A 211 -6.66 14.57 -4.01
CA GLU A 211 -7.92 14.69 -3.25
C GLU A 211 -9.03 13.77 -3.78
N VAL A 212 -9.13 13.62 -5.11
CA VAL A 212 -10.13 12.72 -5.73
C VAL A 212 -9.80 11.27 -5.38
N VAL A 213 -8.52 10.89 -5.49
CA VAL A 213 -8.06 9.55 -5.12
C VAL A 213 -8.34 9.25 -3.64
N LYS A 214 -8.05 10.21 -2.74
CA LYS A 214 -8.37 10.10 -1.31
C LYS A 214 -9.87 9.88 -1.08
N GLY A 215 -10.73 10.65 -1.75
CA GLY A 215 -12.19 10.52 -1.63
C GLY A 215 -12.70 9.13 -2.03
N LEU A 216 -12.24 8.60 -3.18
CA LEU A 216 -12.64 7.27 -3.66
C LEU A 216 -12.11 6.14 -2.75
N VAL A 217 -10.88 6.27 -2.27
CA VAL A 217 -10.29 5.33 -1.31
C VAL A 217 -11.05 5.33 0.02
N THR A 218 -11.45 6.50 0.52
CA THR A 218 -12.27 6.60 1.75
C THR A 218 -13.64 5.95 1.54
N GLN A 219 -14.32 6.23 0.43
CA GLN A 219 -15.61 5.63 0.12
C GLN A 219 -15.52 4.09 0.01
N ALA A 220 -14.50 3.58 -0.70
CA ALA A 220 -14.26 2.15 -0.80
C ALA A 220 -13.90 1.51 0.54
N PHE A 221 -13.17 2.23 1.41
CA PHE A 221 -12.87 1.77 2.76
C PHE A 221 -14.14 1.61 3.61
N GLU A 222 -15.03 2.61 3.60
CA GLU A 222 -16.31 2.54 4.30
C GLU A 222 -17.18 1.37 3.81
N GLN A 223 -17.25 1.18 2.50
CA GLN A 223 -18.00 0.07 1.90
C GLN A 223 -17.41 -1.29 2.26
N GLU A 224 -16.09 -1.47 2.14
CA GLU A 224 -15.48 -2.77 2.39
C GLU A 224 -15.43 -3.11 3.88
N PHE A 225 -15.22 -2.13 4.76
CA PHE A 225 -14.97 -2.36 6.19
C PHE A 225 -16.15 -2.14 7.13
N PHE A 226 -17.12 -1.30 6.77
CA PHE A 226 -18.17 -0.87 7.70
C PHE A 226 -19.60 -1.02 7.17
N THR A 227 -19.76 -1.37 5.89
CA THR A 227 -21.10 -1.66 5.34
C THR A 227 -21.43 -3.15 5.55
N PRO A 228 -22.56 -3.49 6.20
CA PRO A 228 -23.00 -4.88 6.34
C PRO A 228 -23.15 -5.53 4.96
N ARG A 229 -22.58 -6.72 4.78
CA ARG A 229 -22.90 -7.55 3.60
C ARG A 229 -24.29 -8.15 3.84
N LEU A 230 -25.26 -7.75 3.03
CA LEU A 230 -26.59 -8.36 2.96
C LEU A 230 -26.50 -9.82 2.51
#